data_AF-A0A3D2J8I7-F1
#
_entry.id   AF-A0A3D2J8I7-F1
#
_cell.length_a   1.000
_cell.length_b   1.000
_cell.length_c   1.000
_cell.angle_alpha   90.00
_cell.angle_beta   90.00
_cell.angle_gamma   90.00
#
_symmetry.space_group_name_H-M   'P 1'
#
loop_
_entity.id
_entity.type
_entity.pdbx_description
1 polymer ?
#
loop_
_entity_poly.entity_id
_entity_poly.type
_entity_poly.pdbx_seq_one_letter_code
_entity_poly.pdbx_strand_id
1 'polypeptide(L)'
;LVGPSGAGKSTMLSLAARLYDPSEGRVCLEGIDLRNIENEALRQRVAVVTQEIFLFHTTLRENLLYGAPEATEDELNEAIEASQLQELVERLPDGLHTVVGERGYRL
;
A
#
# COMPACT_ATOMS: atom_id res chain seq x y z
N LEU A 1 14.51 9.37 2.69
CA LEU A 1 15.01 9.94 3.97
C LEU A 1 16.17 9.06 4.46
N VAL A 2 17.35 9.63 4.72
CA VAL A 2 18.54 8.88 5.15
C VAL A 2 18.88 9.25 6.60
N GLY A 3 19.24 8.27 7.43
CA GLY A 3 19.63 8.48 8.82
C GLY A 3 19.67 7.18 9.62
N PRO A 4 20.31 7.18 10.81
CA PRO A 4 20.49 5.97 11.61
C PRO A 4 19.15 5.37 12.08
N SER A 5 19.18 4.12 12.53
CA SER A 5 18.01 3.53 13.20
C SER A 5 17.60 4.38 14.40
N GLY A 6 16.29 4.52 14.64
CA GLY A 6 15.76 5.40 15.70
C GLY A 6 15.72 6.90 15.38
N ALA A 7 16.23 7.36 14.23
CA ALA A 7 16.19 8.79 13.84
C ALA A 7 14.79 9.33 13.50
N GLY A 8 13.70 8.60 13.79
CA GLY A 8 12.33 9.05 13.55
C GLY A 8 11.83 8.94 12.10
N LYS A 9 12.54 8.24 11.21
CA LYS A 9 12.15 8.09 9.80
C LYS A 9 10.75 7.47 9.63
N SER A 10 10.49 6.39 10.35
CA SER A 10 9.17 5.75 10.34
C SER A 10 8.11 6.65 10.97
N THR A 11 8.44 7.37 12.04
CA THR A 11 7.55 8.37 12.66
C THR A 11 7.15 9.46 11.67
N MET A 12 8.09 9.97 10.86
CA MET A 12 7.79 10.94 9.81
C MET A 12 6.83 10.39 8.76
N LEU A 13 7.02 9.14 8.31
CA LEU A 13 6.08 8.49 7.40
C LEU A 13 4.69 8.36 8.02
N SER A 14 4.61 7.95 9.29
CA SER A 14 3.32 7.82 9.99
C SER A 14 2.60 9.16 10.14
N LEU A 15 3.33 10.26 10.36
CA LEU A 15 2.74 11.61 10.39
C LEU A 15 2.30 12.08 8.99
N ALA A 16 3.11 11.83 7.96
CA ALA A 16 2.79 12.19 6.57
C ALA A 16 1.56 11.45 6.04
N ALA A 17 1.39 10.19 6.43
CA ALA A 17 0.21 9.38 6.13
C ALA A 17 -0.95 9.57 7.12
N ARG A 18 -0.80 10.49 8.09
CA ARG A 18 -1.76 10.77 9.17
C ARG A 18 -2.23 9.51 9.92
N LEU A 19 -1.32 8.56 10.13
CA LEU A 19 -1.52 7.46 11.09
C LEU A 19 -1.46 7.98 12.54
N TYR A 20 -0.79 9.11 12.75
CA TYR A 20 -0.80 9.88 13.99
C TYR A 20 -0.91 11.37 13.67
N ASP A 21 -1.51 12.14 14.58
CA ASP A 21 -1.47 13.60 14.54
C ASP A 21 -0.18 14.12 15.22
N PRO A 22 0.39 15.25 14.77
CA PRO A 22 1.55 15.85 15.42
C PRO A 22 1.14 16.49 16.76
N SER A 23 1.97 16.30 17.80
CA SER A 23 1.76 16.94 19.10
C SER A 23 1.88 18.47 19.03
N GLU A 24 2.79 18.96 18.18
CA GLU A 24 3.02 20.39 17.94
C GLU A 24 3.19 20.66 16.44
N GLY A 25 2.79 21.84 15.99
CA GLY A 25 2.88 22.25 14.58
C GLY A 25 1.77 21.66 13.71
N ARG A 26 2.08 21.47 12.42
CA ARG A 26 1.16 20.95 11.41
C ARG A 26 1.90 20.23 10.28
N VAL A 27 1.25 19.22 9.73
CA VAL A 27 1.62 18.58 8.45
C VAL A 27 0.57 19.01 7.44
N CYS A 28 1.01 19.48 6.27
CA CYS A 28 0.10 19.99 5.25
C CYS A 28 0.27 19.24 3.93
N LEU A 29 -0.85 19.01 3.24
CA LEU A 29 -0.88 18.64 1.83
C LEU A 29 -1.44 19.83 1.05
N GLU A 30 -0.66 20.36 0.11
CA GLU A 30 -1.03 21.55 -0.68
C GLU A 30 -1.44 22.77 0.20
N GLY A 31 -0.80 22.91 1.36
CA GLY A 31 -1.08 23.99 2.31
C GLY A 31 -2.25 23.74 3.26
N ILE A 32 -3.07 22.71 3.02
CA ILE A 32 -4.17 22.30 3.90
C ILE A 32 -3.61 21.38 4.98
N ASP A 33 -3.85 21.72 6.26
CA ASP A 33 -3.49 20.84 7.38
C ASP A 33 -4.17 19.47 7.21
N LEU A 34 -3.40 18.38 7.32
CA LEU A 34 -3.92 17.03 7.16
C LEU A 34 -5.09 16.75 8.11
N ARG A 35 -5.16 17.42 9.27
CA ARG A 35 -6.26 17.31 10.24
C ARG A 35 -7.60 17.76 9.69
N ASN A 36 -7.58 18.65 8.70
CA ASN A 36 -8.75 19.22 8.04
C ASN A 36 -9.16 18.48 6.76
N ILE A 37 -8.45 17.41 6.39
CA ILE A 37 -8.80 16.55 5.25
C ILE A 37 -9.53 15.32 5.81
N GLU A 38 -10.62 14.89 5.15
CA GLU A 38 -11.26 13.63 5.52
C GLU A 38 -10.31 12.45 5.29
N ASN A 39 -10.27 11.50 6.23
CA ASN A 39 -9.35 10.37 6.15
C ASN A 39 -9.51 9.56 4.85
N GLU A 40 -10.75 9.45 4.34
CA GLU A 40 -11.01 8.75 3.08
C GLU A 40 -10.38 9.46 1.89
N ALA A 41 -10.61 10.78 1.78
CA ALA A 41 -9.98 11.60 0.75
C ALA A 41 -8.45 11.62 0.85
N LEU A 42 -7.90 11.55 2.06
CA LEU A 42 -6.46 11.47 2.28
C LEU A 42 -5.88 10.12 1.81
N ARG A 43 -6.54 9.01 2.13
CA ARG A 43 -6.11 7.66 1.71
C ARG A 43 -6.15 7.46 0.21
N GLN A 44 -7.05 8.14 -0.50
CA GLN A 44 -7.08 8.15 -1.97
C GLN A 44 -5.91 8.92 -2.61
N ARG A 45 -5.22 9.78 -1.84
CA ARG A 45 -4.11 10.62 -2.34
C ARG A 45 -2.74 10.18 -1.83
N VAL A 46 -2.69 9.41 -0.74
CA VAL A 46 -1.45 9.01 -0.09
C VAL A 46 -1.41 7.49 0.05
N ALA A 47 -0.48 6.86 -0.65
CA ALA A 47 -0.14 5.45 -0.48
C ALA A 47 1.12 5.29 0.39
N VAL A 48 1.14 4.26 1.22
CA VAL A 48 2.29 3.90 2.06
C VAL A 48 2.73 2.49 1.72
N VAL A 49 4.00 2.34 1.36
CA VAL A 49 4.63 1.02 1.16
C VAL A 49 5.58 0.77 2.33
N THR A 50 5.30 -0.27 3.12
CA THR A 50 6.09 -0.65 4.30
C THR A 50 7.21 -1.61 3.93
N GLN A 51 8.25 -1.68 4.78
CA GLN A 51 9.34 -2.65 4.59
C GLN A 51 8.88 -4.09 4.83
N GLU A 52 7.96 -4.29 5.78
CA GLU A 52 7.30 -5.57 5.99
C GLU A 52 6.09 -5.66 5.06
N ILE A 53 6.06 -6.70 4.22
CA ILE A 53 4.96 -6.97 3.29
C ILE A 53 3.90 -7.79 4.02
N PHE A 54 2.65 -7.34 3.94
CA PHE A 54 1.51 -8.06 4.47
C PHE A 54 0.65 -8.59 3.32
N LEU A 55 0.31 -9.88 3.36
CA LEU A 55 -0.62 -10.53 2.44
C LEU A 55 -1.74 -11.17 3.23
N PHE A 56 -2.97 -10.94 2.81
CA PHE A 56 -4.13 -11.64 3.33
C PHE A 56 -4.13 -13.08 2.84
N HIS A 57 -4.60 -14.01 3.69
CA HIS A 57 -4.76 -15.42 3.34
C HIS A 57 -5.96 -15.62 2.40
N THR A 58 -5.77 -15.24 1.13
CA THR A 58 -6.79 -15.17 0.09
C THR A 58 -6.11 -15.23 -1.28
N THR A 59 -6.84 -15.12 -2.39
CA THR A 59 -6.23 -15.16 -3.73
C THR A 59 -5.29 -13.98 -3.98
N LEU A 60 -4.34 -14.14 -4.90
CA LEU A 60 -3.49 -13.03 -5.36
C LEU A 60 -4.35 -11.88 -5.93
N ARG A 61 -5.41 -12.20 -6.69
CA ARG A 61 -6.38 -11.22 -7.20
C ARG A 61 -6.99 -10.38 -6.08
N GLU A 62 -7.49 -11.02 -5.03
CA GLU A 62 -8.12 -10.33 -3.90
C GLU A 62 -7.11 -9.48 -3.11
N ASN A 63 -5.85 -9.88 -3.02
CA ASN A 63 -4.79 -9.05 -2.44
C ASN A 63 -4.50 -7.81 -3.28
N LEU A 64 -4.43 -7.95 -4.61
CA LEU A 64 -4.21 -6.81 -5.53
C LEU A 64 -5.37 -5.82 -5.50
N LEU A 65 -6.60 -6.32 -5.45
CA LEU A 65 -7.81 -5.49 -5.41
C LEU A 65 -8.13 -4.93 -4.02
N TYR A 66 -7.39 -5.33 -2.98
CA TYR A 66 -7.65 -4.85 -1.61
C TYR A 66 -7.63 -3.32 -1.52
N GLY A 67 -6.70 -2.66 -2.22
CA GLY A 67 -6.59 -1.20 -2.27
C GLY A 67 -7.55 -0.52 -3.25
N ALA A 68 -8.16 -1.27 -4.17
CA ALA A 68 -9.08 -0.77 -5.18
C ALA A 68 -10.14 -1.84 -5.53
N PRO A 69 -11.14 -2.08 -4.66
CA PRO A 69 -12.09 -3.19 -4.82
C PRO A 69 -12.95 -3.11 -6.09
N GLU A 70 -13.17 -1.89 -6.58
CA GLU A 70 -13.97 -1.57 -7.75
C GLU A 70 -13.13 -1.48 -9.04
N ALA A 71 -11.83 -1.78 -8.99
CA ALA A 71 -10.98 -1.73 -10.17
C ALA A 71 -11.45 -2.73 -11.23
N THR A 72 -11.44 -2.26 -12.47
CA THR A 72 -11.78 -3.06 -13.66
C THR A 72 -10.70 -4.09 -13.96
N GLU A 73 -11.02 -5.08 -14.79
CA GLU A 73 -10.01 -6.05 -15.26
C GLU A 73 -8.88 -5.37 -16.04
N ASP A 74 -9.18 -4.31 -16.80
CA ASP A 74 -8.18 -3.55 -17.55
C ASP A 74 -7.21 -2.85 -16.59
N GLU A 75 -7.73 -2.15 -15.57
CA GLU A 75 -6.90 -1.50 -14.53
C GLU A 75 -6.06 -2.51 -13.74
N LEU A 76 -6.61 -3.70 -13.46
CA LEU A 76 -5.87 -4.77 -12.80
C LEU A 76 -4.72 -5.28 -13.68
N ASN A 77 -4.95 -5.49 -14.98
CA ASN A 77 -3.92 -5.92 -15.92
C ASN A 77 -2.83 -4.85 -16.10
N GLU A 78 -3.21 -3.58 -16.21
CA GLU A 78 -2.27 -2.45 -16.24
C GLU A 78 -1.41 -2.40 -14.96
N ALA A 79 -2.02 -2.63 -13.79
CA ALA A 79 -1.30 -2.66 -12.53
C ALA A 79 -0.31 -3.84 -12.45
N ILE A 80 -0.70 -5.02 -12.94
CA ILE A 80 0.19 -6.19 -13.04
C ILE A 80 1.39 -5.87 -13.95
N GLU A 81 1.15 -5.18 -15.06
CA GLU A 81 2.21 -4.78 -15.99
C GLU A 81 3.15 -3.74 -15.40
N ALA A 82 2.60 -2.67 -14.82
CA ALA A 82 3.39 -1.63 -14.19
C ALA A 82 4.22 -2.14 -13.00
N SER A 83 3.76 -3.20 -12.33
CA SER A 83 4.44 -3.82 -11.19
C SER A 83 5.34 -5.01 -11.56
N GLN A 84 5.45 -5.35 -12.85
CA GLN A 84 6.25 -6.47 -13.37
C GLN A 84 5.87 -7.82 -12.73
N LEU A 85 4.58 -8.01 -12.43
CA LEU A 85 4.08 -9.23 -11.79
C LEU A 85 3.70 -10.33 -12.79
N GLN A 86 3.74 -10.09 -14.11
CA GLN A 86 3.31 -11.08 -15.10
C GLN A 86 4.03 -12.42 -14.96
N GLU A 87 5.37 -12.41 -14.93
CA GLU A 87 6.15 -13.65 -14.84
C GLU A 87 5.85 -14.42 -13.55
N LEU A 88 5.53 -13.70 -12.45
CA LEU A 88 5.11 -14.34 -11.22
C LEU A 88 3.74 -15.00 -11.39
N VAL A 89 2.76 -14.25 -11.91
CA VAL A 89 1.40 -14.74 -12.14
C VAL A 89 1.40 -15.98 -13.04
N GLU A 90 2.17 -15.97 -14.13
CA GLU A 90 2.29 -17.10 -15.07
C GLU A 90 2.92 -18.36 -14.44
N ARG A 91 3.80 -18.18 -13.46
CA ARG A 91 4.48 -19.29 -12.76
C ARG A 91 3.63 -19.92 -11.65
N LEU A 92 2.59 -19.24 -11.19
CA LEU A 92 1.73 -19.74 -10.13
C LEU A 92 0.72 -20.76 -10.68
N PRO A 93 0.41 -21.83 -9.93
CA PRO A 93 -0.41 -22.95 -10.42
C PRO A 93 -1.81 -22.54 -10.86
N ASP A 94 -2.41 -21.55 -10.18
CA ASP A 94 -3.77 -21.06 -10.46
C ASP A 94 -3.75 -19.58 -10.89
N GLY A 95 -2.59 -19.06 -11.31
CA GLY A 95 -2.41 -17.66 -11.67
C GLY A 95 -2.91 -16.70 -10.60
N LEU A 96 -3.75 -15.74 -10.98
CA LEU A 96 -4.38 -14.78 -10.07
C LEU A 96 -5.30 -15.42 -9.01
N HIS A 97 -5.80 -16.63 -9.22
CA HIS A 97 -6.63 -17.35 -8.26
C HIS A 97 -5.80 -18.16 -7.26
N THR A 98 -4.47 -18.13 -7.36
CA THR A 98 -3.59 -18.79 -6.39
C THR A 98 -3.77 -18.16 -5.01
N VAL A 99 -4.11 -19.00 -4.02
CA VAL A 99 -4.21 -18.57 -2.62
C VAL A 99 -2.81 -18.33 -2.06
N VAL A 100 -2.56 -17.07 -1.67
CA VAL A 100 -1.36 -16.61 -0.98
C VAL A 100 -1.70 -16.36 0.50
N GLY A 101 -0.70 -16.26 1.37
CA GLY A 101 -0.93 -16.05 2.81
C GLY A 101 0.30 -15.50 3.54
N GLU A 102 0.14 -15.27 4.84
CA GLU A 102 1.13 -14.59 5.68
C GLU A 102 2.53 -15.22 5.52
N ARG A 103 3.52 -14.37 5.20
CA ARG A 103 4.93 -14.68 4.86
C ARG A 103 5.23 -15.17 3.44
N GLY A 104 4.29 -15.15 2.50
CA GLY A 104 4.60 -15.44 1.09
C GLY A 104 5.15 -16.85 0.87
N TYR A 105 4.88 -17.80 1.77
CA TYR A 105 5.47 -19.15 1.78
C TYR A 105 5.00 -20.06 0.62
N ARG A 106 4.36 -19.48 -0.41
CA ARG A 106 3.90 -20.14 -1.65
C ARG A 106 4.15 -19.31 -2.91
N LEU A 107 4.95 -18.25 -2.84
CA LEU A 107 5.41 -17.48 -4.02
C LEU A 107 6.85 -17.85 -4.38
#